data_AF-A0A7J0BQF4-F1
#
_entry.id   AF-A0A7J0BQF4-F1
#
_cell.length_a   1.000
_cell.length_b   1.000
_cell.length_c   1.000
_cell.angle_alpha   90.00
_cell.angle_beta   90.00
_cell.angle_gamma   90.00
#
_symmetry.space_group_name_H-M   'P 1'
#
loop_
_entity.id
_entity.type
_entity.pdbx_description
1 polymer ?
#
loop_
_entity_poly.entity_id
_entity_poly.type
_entity_poly.pdbx_seq_one_letter_code
_entity_poly.pdbx_strand_id
1 'polypeptide(L)'
;MCVACDPAPCARACPTGSLTQRAGGGVKMDRDLCIRCGKCAAACPVDAIYMEPEQKYPYLCIHCGRCVAFCPHGCLAMMDVPGVASGKADMAGNDEEVQDAY
;
A
#
# COMPACT_ATOMS: atom_id res chain seq x y z
N MET A 1 3.54 8.78 4.28
CA MET A 1 3.43 7.35 4.65
C MET A 1 1.95 6.99 4.70
N CYS A 2 1.54 5.78 4.29
CA CYS A 2 0.13 5.35 4.45
C CYS A 2 -0.20 5.19 5.95
N VAL A 3 -1.37 5.70 6.35
CA VAL A 3 -1.86 5.63 7.74
C VAL A 3 -2.86 4.50 7.96
N ALA A 4 -2.97 3.56 7.02
CA ALA A 4 -3.85 2.41 7.09
C ALA A 4 -5.34 2.75 7.34
N CYS A 5 -5.90 3.73 6.62
CA CYS A 5 -7.33 4.08 6.75
C CYS A 5 -8.24 2.85 6.59
N ASP A 6 -9.30 2.79 7.39
CA ASP A 6 -10.42 1.85 7.25
C ASP A 6 -11.73 2.60 7.58
N PRO A 7 -12.60 2.88 6.59
CA PRO A 7 -12.49 2.52 5.17
C PRO A 7 -11.52 3.43 4.40
N ALA A 8 -10.70 2.87 3.50
CA ALA A 8 -9.76 3.65 2.68
C ALA A 8 -10.48 4.42 1.55
N PRO A 9 -10.42 5.77 1.55
CA PRO A 9 -11.02 6.57 0.47
C PRO A 9 -10.36 6.31 -0.89
N CYS A 10 -9.05 6.05 -0.90
CA CYS A 10 -8.30 5.79 -2.13
C CYS A 10 -8.68 4.48 -2.83
N ALA A 11 -9.06 3.43 -2.08
CA ALA A 11 -9.61 2.20 -2.65
C ALA A 11 -10.99 2.45 -3.28
N ARG A 12 -11.88 3.17 -2.57
CA ARG A 12 -13.21 3.53 -3.09
C ARG A 12 -13.16 4.43 -4.32
N ALA A 13 -12.16 5.30 -4.40
CA ALA A 13 -11.96 6.18 -5.55
C ALA A 13 -11.38 5.48 -6.78
N CYS A 14 -10.84 4.26 -6.62
CA CYS A 14 -10.20 3.52 -7.71
C CYS A 14 -11.26 2.92 -8.65
N PRO A 15 -11.36 3.39 -9.91
CA PRO A 15 -12.42 2.94 -10.81
C PRO A 15 -12.19 1.55 -11.40
N THR A 16 -10.96 1.03 -11.34
CA THR A 16 -10.59 -0.27 -11.92
C THR A 16 -10.46 -1.38 -10.89
N GLY A 17 -10.62 -1.08 -9.60
CA GLY A 17 -10.35 -2.04 -8.54
C GLY A 17 -8.86 -2.35 -8.32
N SER A 18 -7.95 -1.61 -8.95
CA SER A 18 -6.50 -1.75 -8.73
C SER A 18 -6.11 -1.55 -7.26
N LEU A 19 -6.79 -0.67 -6.51
CA LEU A 19 -6.61 -0.54 -5.06
C LEU A 19 -7.77 -1.20 -4.32
N THR A 20 -7.43 -2.13 -3.43
CA THR A 20 -8.41 -2.83 -2.57
C THR A 20 -8.04 -2.68 -1.10
N GLN A 21 -9.05 -2.59 -0.23
CA GLN A 21 -8.88 -2.49 1.22
C GLN A 21 -8.20 -3.76 1.75
N ARG A 22 -7.15 -3.62 2.57
CA ARG A 22 -6.59 -4.74 3.33
C ARG A 22 -7.39 -4.95 4.61
N ALA A 23 -7.41 -6.19 5.08
CA ALA A 23 -7.91 -6.47 6.42
C ALA A 23 -7.00 -5.76 7.45
N GLY A 24 -7.59 -5.07 8.43
CA GLY A 24 -6.83 -4.28 9.41
C GLY A 24 -6.40 -2.88 8.94
N GLY A 25 -6.84 -2.44 7.76
CA GLY A 25 -6.62 -1.07 7.30
C GLY A 25 -5.59 -0.93 6.18
N GLY A 26 -5.70 0.17 5.43
CA GLY A 26 -4.83 0.46 4.30
C GLY A 26 -5.23 -0.31 3.04
N VAL A 27 -4.33 -0.33 2.06
CA VAL A 27 -4.64 -0.81 0.71
C VAL A 27 -3.56 -1.70 0.14
N LYS A 28 -3.96 -2.66 -0.69
CA LYS A 28 -3.09 -3.40 -1.60
C LYS A 28 -3.35 -2.93 -3.03
N MET A 29 -2.31 -3.00 -3.86
CA MET A 29 -2.38 -2.58 -5.25
C MET A 29 -2.14 -3.76 -6.19
N ASP A 30 -3.08 -4.00 -7.07
CA ASP A 30 -2.88 -4.77 -8.30
C ASP A 30 -2.37 -3.81 -9.40
N ARG A 31 -1.17 -4.08 -9.89
CA ARG A 31 -0.50 -3.24 -10.88
C ARG A 31 -1.09 -3.39 -12.28
N ASP A 32 -1.66 -4.54 -12.61
CA ASP A 32 -2.14 -4.82 -13.96
C ASP A 32 -3.47 -4.11 -14.24
N LEU A 33 -4.25 -3.85 -13.19
CA LEU A 33 -5.50 -3.09 -13.27
C LEU A 33 -5.28 -1.56 -13.22
N CYS A 34 -4.07 -1.08 -12.97
CA CYS A 34 -3.83 0.35 -12.78
C CYS A 34 -3.72 1.12 -14.09
N ILE A 35 -4.66 2.05 -14.32
CA ILE A 35 -4.67 2.95 -15.48
C ILE A 35 -4.05 4.33 -15.22
N ARG A 36 -3.36 4.50 -14.08
CA ARG A 36 -2.70 5.77 -13.68
C ARG A 36 -3.60 7.01 -13.68
N CYS A 37 -4.91 6.86 -13.40
CA CYS A 37 -5.85 7.99 -13.43
C CYS A 37 -5.70 9.03 -12.30
N GLY A 38 -4.85 8.77 -11.29
CA GLY A 38 -4.57 9.72 -10.20
C GLY A 38 -5.68 9.92 -9.16
N LYS A 39 -6.86 9.35 -9.34
CA LYS A 39 -8.00 9.50 -8.39
C LYS A 39 -7.68 9.04 -6.97
N CYS A 40 -6.85 8.00 -6.82
CA CYS A 40 -6.44 7.51 -5.51
C CYS A 40 -5.58 8.54 -4.75
N ALA A 41 -4.69 9.25 -5.47
CA ALA A 41 -3.88 10.32 -4.89
C ALA A 41 -4.76 11.47 -4.42
N ALA A 42 -5.67 11.96 -5.27
CA ALA A 42 -6.61 13.03 -4.91
C ALA A 42 -7.54 12.66 -3.74
N ALA A 43 -7.86 11.37 -3.56
CA ALA A 43 -8.72 10.89 -2.48
C ALA A 43 -7.95 10.66 -1.16
N CYS A 44 -6.62 10.66 -1.15
CA CYS A 44 -5.85 10.36 0.05
C CYS A 44 -5.86 11.57 1.02
N PRO A 45 -6.43 11.46 2.23
CA PRO A 45 -6.57 12.60 3.14
C PRO A 45 -5.25 13.07 3.78
N VAL A 46 -4.17 12.31 3.56
CA VAL A 46 -2.84 12.55 4.15
C VAL A 46 -1.74 12.58 3.09
N ASP A 47 -2.12 12.71 1.81
CA ASP A 47 -1.20 12.81 0.66
C ASP A 47 -0.13 11.69 0.62
N ALA A 48 -0.50 10.49 1.06
CA ALA A 48 0.42 9.36 1.16
C ALA A 48 0.67 8.64 -0.17
N ILE A 49 -0.03 9.02 -1.24
CA ILE A 49 0.07 8.42 -2.57
C ILE A 49 0.65 9.47 -3.52
N TYR A 50 1.84 9.20 -4.05
CA TYR A 50 2.54 10.13 -4.93
C TYR A 50 2.54 9.65 -6.38
N MET A 51 2.26 10.57 -7.30
CA MET A 51 2.22 10.33 -8.75
C MET A 51 3.40 11.03 -9.41
N GLU A 52 4.39 10.26 -9.85
CA GLU A 52 5.52 10.80 -10.62
C GLU A 52 5.27 10.59 -12.13
N PRO A 53 5.42 11.63 -12.98
CA PRO A 53 5.30 11.54 -14.44
C PRO A 53 5.99 10.35 -15.09
N GLU A 54 7.27 10.11 -14.78
CA GLU A 54 8.06 9.04 -15.39
C GLU A 54 7.75 7.65 -14.80
N GLN A 55 7.08 7.58 -13.65
CA GLN A 55 6.88 6.32 -12.96
C GLN A 55 5.61 5.59 -13.42
N LYS A 56 5.76 4.29 -13.73
CA LYS A 56 4.68 3.45 -14.24
C LYS A 56 3.50 3.29 -13.26
N TYR A 57 3.76 3.36 -11.96
CA TYR A 57 2.75 3.17 -10.92
C TYR A 57 2.88 4.24 -9.82
N PRO A 58 1.77 4.59 -9.15
CA PRO A 58 1.81 5.43 -7.95
C PRO A 58 2.74 4.83 -6.89
N TYR A 59 3.49 5.70 -6.21
CA TYR A 59 4.21 5.31 -5.00
C TYR A 59 3.24 5.19 -3.84
N LEU A 60 3.19 4.01 -3.24
CA LEU A 60 2.35 3.70 -2.09
C LEU A 60 3.13 2.88 -1.06
N CYS A 61 2.90 3.17 0.22
CA CYS A 61 3.45 2.37 1.30
C CYS A 61 2.78 0.99 1.31
N ILE A 62 3.58 -0.08 1.22
CA ILE A 62 3.10 -1.46 1.30
C ILE A 62 3.07 -2.03 2.72
N HIS A 63 3.36 -1.20 3.73
CA HIS A 63 3.49 -1.58 5.14
C HIS A 63 4.54 -2.69 5.37
N CYS A 64 5.67 -2.64 4.65
CA CYS A 64 6.76 -3.63 4.80
C CYS A 64 7.61 -3.46 6.07
N GLY A 65 7.42 -2.37 6.83
CA GLY A 65 8.15 -2.14 8.08
C GLY A 65 9.64 -1.79 7.92
N ARG A 66 10.19 -1.67 6.70
CA ARG A 66 11.61 -1.29 6.49
C ARG A 66 11.96 0.02 7.22
N CYS A 67 11.05 0.99 7.26
CA CYS A 67 11.26 2.24 7.99
C CYS A 67 11.47 2.06 9.50
N VAL A 68 10.86 1.04 10.12
CA VAL A 68 11.04 0.73 11.56
C VAL A 68 12.47 0.28 11.83
N ALA A 69 12.99 -0.64 11.01
CA ALA A 69 14.36 -1.15 11.16
C ALA A 69 15.43 -0.08 10.95
N PHE A 70 15.15 0.93 10.12
CA PHE A 70 16.11 1.99 9.78
C PHE A 70 16.04 3.22 10.70
N CYS A 71 15.03 3.34 11.58
CA CYS A 71 14.90 4.51 12.44
C CYS A 71 15.91 4.45 13.60
N PRO A 72 16.96 5.31 13.64
CA PRO A 72 17.97 5.26 14.69
C PRO A 72 17.46 5.74 16.05
N HIS A 73 16.29 6.39 16.06
CA HIS A 73 15.67 6.96 17.26
C HIS A 73 14.55 6.09 17.84
N GLY A 74 14.19 4.98 17.18
CA GLY A 74 13.13 4.09 17.65
C GLY A 74 11.73 4.73 17.67
N CYS A 75 11.47 5.73 16.84
CA CYS A 75 10.19 6.46 16.83
C CYS A 75 9.02 5.67 16.20
N LEU A 76 9.30 4.55 15.54
CA LEU A 76 8.32 3.80 14.75
C LEU A 76 8.27 2.36 15.25
N ALA A 77 7.08 1.75 15.17
CA ALA A 77 6.86 0.34 15.49
C ALA A 77 5.85 -0.27 14.51
N MET A 78 6.02 -1.56 14.19
CA MET A 78 5.00 -2.36 13.51
C MET A 78 4.20 -3.11 14.58
N MET A 79 2.88 -3.11 14.43
CA MET A 79 1.97 -3.82 15.32
C MET A 79 0.91 -4.53 14.49
N ASP A 80 0.50 -5.72 14.93
CA ASP A 80 -0.60 -6.45 14.33
C ASP A 80 -1.94 -5.91 14.84
N VAL A 81 -2.95 -5.91 13.97
CA VAL A 81 -4.31 -5.54 14.34
C VAL A 81 -5.01 -6.77 14.92
N PRO A 82 -5.53 -6.71 16.17
CA PRO A 82 -6.21 -7.85 16.77
C PRO A 82 -7.40 -8.32 15.94
N GLY A 83 -7.56 -9.64 15.83
CA GLY A 83 -8.68 -10.24 15.09
C GLY A 83 -8.50 -10.24 13.56
N VAL A 84 -7.34 -9.82 13.07
CA VAL A 84 -6.98 -9.90 11.65
C VAL A 84 -5.78 -10.83 11.50
N ALA A 85 -5.84 -11.77 10.55
CA ALA A 85 -4.73 -12.68 10.29
C ALA A 85 -3.54 -11.90 9.72
N SER A 86 -2.43 -11.85 10.44
CA SER A 86 -1.15 -11.31 9.97
C SER A 86 -0.48 -12.33 9.04
N GLY A 87 -0.35 -12.03 7.75
CA GLY A 87 0.37 -12.93 6.84
C GLY A 87 0.39 -12.50 5.38
N LYS A 88 1.40 -12.98 4.64
CA LYS A 88 1.65 -12.74 3.21
C LYS A 88 0.49 -13.08 2.25
N ALA A 89 -0.64 -13.58 2.75
CA ALA A 89 -1.79 -14.04 1.95
C ALA A 89 -2.45 -12.93 1.13
N ASP A 90 -2.31 -11.66 1.54
CA ASP A 90 -2.93 -10.54 0.81
C ASP A 90 -2.14 -10.10 -0.43
N MET A 91 -0.91 -10.60 -0.58
CA MET A 91 0.05 -10.28 -1.64
C MET A 91 0.13 -11.37 -2.72
N ALA A 92 -0.92 -12.19 -2.88
CA ALA A 92 -1.00 -13.15 -3.98
C ALA A 92 -1.28 -12.43 -5.32
N GLY A 93 -0.26 -11.75 -5.84
CA GLY A 93 0.03 -11.66 -7.27
C GLY A 93 1.18 -12.62 -7.53
N ASN A 94 0.98 -13.59 -8.43
CA ASN A 94 1.88 -14.66 -8.85
C ASN A 94 3.34 -14.63 -8.30
N ASP A 95 3.64 -15.55 -7.39
CA ASP A 95 5.02 -15.87 -6.96
C ASP A 95 5.81 -16.59 -8.08
N GLU A 96 6.19 -15.89 -9.14
CA GLU A 96 7.37 -16.24 -9.93
C GLU A 96 8.19 -14.95 -10.16
N GLU A 97 9.42 -14.93 -9.64
CA GLU A 97 10.48 -13.92 -9.85
C GLU A 97 10.47 -12.60 -9.04
N VAL A 98 10.47 -12.69 -7.70
CA VAL A 98 11.22 -11.68 -6.91
C VAL A 98 12.09 -12.38 -5.85
N GLN A 99 12.90 -13.34 -6.32
CA GLN A 99 14.22 -13.57 -5.73
C GLN A 99 15.19 -12.67 -6.51
N ASP A 100 16.03 -11.92 -5.78
CA ASP A 100 16.97 -10.89 -6.26
C ASP A 100 16.41 -9.51 -6.64
N ALA A 101 16.15 -8.71 -5.61
CA ALA A 101 16.57 -7.31 -5.58
C ALA A 101 16.57 -6.80 -4.13
N TYR A 102 17.78 -6.73 -3.54
CA TYR A 102 18.21 -5.99 -2.33
C TYR A 102 17.16 -5.33 -1.40
#